data_AF-A0A7G8HK99-F1
#
_entry.id   AF-A0A7G8HK99-F1
#
_cell.length_a   1.000
_cell.length_b   1.000
_cell.length_c   1.000
_cell.angle_alpha   90.00
_cell.angle_beta   90.00
_cell.angle_gamma   90.00
#
_symmetry.space_group_name_H-M   'P 1'
#
loop_
_entity.id
_entity.type
_entity.pdbx_description
1 polymer ?
#
loop_
_entity_poly.entity_id
_entity_poly.type
_entity_poly.pdbx_seq_one_letter_code
_entity_poly.pdbx_strand_id
1 'polypeptide(L)' 'MTQAHPACNQQYSRLGKAAITFFVRADAKPKIRAALADAGFGCSYQEGITNMLRELLESQGRDPKL' A
#
# COMPACT_ATOMS: atom_id res chain seq x y z
N MET A 1 29.38 21.81 12.33
CA MET A 1 28.99 21.69 10.91
C MET A 1 28.00 20.54 10.80
N THR A 2 26.71 20.81 10.93
CA THR A 2 25.66 19.79 10.97
C THR A 2 25.16 19.58 9.55
N GLN A 3 25.44 18.41 8.95
CA GLN A 3 24.95 18.10 7.61
C GLN A 3 23.42 17.94 7.65
N ALA A 4 22.73 18.78 6.87
CA ALA A 4 21.31 18.63 6.62
C ALA A 4 21.09 17.35 5.80
N HIS A 5 20.33 16.39 6.35
CA HIS A 5 19.79 15.30 5.55
C HIS A 5 18.91 15.92 4.45
N PRO A 6 19.09 15.57 3.16
CA PRO A 6 18.17 16.01 2.14
C PRO A 6 16.81 15.40 2.48
N ALA A 7 15.85 16.26 2.86
CA ALA A 7 14.46 15.87 2.94
C ALA A 7 14.09 15.29 1.56
N CYS A 8 13.84 13.99 1.51
CA CYS A 8 13.38 13.31 0.32
C CYS A 8 12.00 13.89 -0.03
N ASN A 9 11.96 14.98 -0.79
CA ASN A 9 10.76 15.67 -1.21
C ASN A 9 10.08 14.90 -2.37
N GLN A 10 10.00 13.57 -2.23
CA GLN A 10 9.29 12.69 -3.16
C GLN A 10 7.80 12.83 -2.90
N GLN A 11 7.21 13.84 -3.52
CA GLN A 11 5.77 14.01 -3.52
C GLN A 11 5.15 12.95 -4.43
N TYR A 12 4.57 11.90 -3.83
CA TYR A 12 4.00 10.75 -4.55
C TYR A 12 2.93 11.12 -5.58
N SER A 13 2.20 12.23 -5.38
CA SER A 13 1.24 12.73 -6.37
C SER A 13 1.91 13.18 -7.67
N ARG A 14 3.17 13.67 -7.63
CA ARG A 14 3.96 14.02 -8.82
C ARG A 14 4.48 12.80 -9.58
N LEU A 15 4.39 11.61 -8.97
CA LEU A 15 4.76 10.34 -9.57
C LEU A 15 3.53 9.57 -10.08
N GLY A 16 2.39 10.25 -10.23
CA GLY A 16 1.14 9.65 -10.71
C GLY A 16 0.49 8.69 -9.70
N LYS A 17 0.92 8.68 -8.44
CA LYS A 17 0.31 7.81 -7.40
C LYS A 17 -0.85 8.52 -6.73
N ALA A 18 -1.98 7.82 -6.62
CA ALA A 18 -3.14 8.26 -5.84
C ALA A 18 -3.07 7.72 -4.41
N ALA A 19 -3.66 8.45 -3.46
CA ALA A 19 -3.83 8.00 -2.09
C ALA A 19 -5.25 7.42 -1.92
N ILE A 20 -5.35 6.30 -1.20
CA ILE A 20 -6.63 5.73 -0.77
C ILE A 20 -6.60 5.62 0.75
N THR A 21 -7.62 6.17 1.41
CA THR A 21 -7.75 6.15 2.86
C THR A 21 -8.90 5.24 3.25
N PHE A 22 -8.63 4.30 4.16
CA PHE A 22 -9.64 3.40 4.73
C PHE A 22 -9.71 3.57 6.23
N PHE A 23 -10.93 3.55 6.77
CA PHE A 23 -11.16 3.52 8.20
C PHE A 23 -11.52 2.11 8.63
N VAL A 24 -10.78 1.58 9.59
CA VAL A 24 -11.03 0.28 10.19
C VAL A 24 -11.06 0.45 11.70
N ARG A 25 -11.64 -0.53 12.40
CA ARG A 25 -11.52 -0.60 13.85
C ARG A 25 -10.04 -0.67 14.26
N ALA A 26 -9.69 -0.03 15.37
CA ALA A 26 -8.31 0.01 15.85
C ALA A 26 -7.70 -1.39 16.04
N ASP A 27 -8.51 -2.34 16.53
CA ASP A 27 -8.10 -3.73 16.74
C ASP A 27 -7.99 -4.55 15.45
N ALA A 28 -8.62 -4.09 14.37
CA ALA A 28 -8.56 -4.76 13.07
C ALA A 28 -7.23 -4.49 12.37
N LYS A 29 -6.60 -3.33 12.61
CA LYS A 29 -5.33 -2.96 11.98
C LYS A 29 -4.28 -4.08 12.12
N PRO A 30 -3.81 -4.48 13.31
CA PRO A 30 -2.77 -5.51 13.44
C PRO A 30 -3.17 -6.86 12.81
N LYS A 31 -4.45 -7.23 12.90
CA LYS A 31 -4.98 -8.46 12.28
C LYS A 31 -4.87 -8.43 10.75
N ILE A 32 -5.19 -7.30 10.13
CA ILE A 32 -5.04 -7.10 8.68
C ILE A 32 -3.57 -7.25 8.27
N ARG A 33 -2.63 -6.69 9.03
CA ARG A 33 -1.19 -6.84 8.71
C ARG A 33 -0.71 -8.27 8.81
N ALA A 34 -1.12 -8.99 9.86
CA ALA A 34 -0.78 -10.40 10.01
C ALA A 34 -1.32 -11.20 8.82
N ALA A 35 -2.61 -11.03 8.48
CA ALA A 35 -3.23 -11.73 7.36
C ALA A 35 -2.56 -11.42 6.01
N LEU A 36 -2.16 -10.16 5.76
CA LEU A 36 -1.43 -9.78 4.54
C LEU A 36 -0.05 -10.45 4.46
N ALA A 37 0.66 -10.55 5.58
CA ALA A 37 1.96 -11.22 5.63
C ALA A 37 1.82 -12.74 5.43
N ASP A 38 0.83 -13.36 6.11
CA ASP A 38 0.57 -14.80 6.04
C ASP A 38 0.15 -15.25 4.62
N ALA A 39 -0.59 -14.40 3.91
CA ALA A 39 -0.99 -14.63 2.53
C ALA A 39 0.12 -14.31 1.49
N GLY A 40 1.30 -13.83 1.93
CA GLY A 40 2.42 -13.53 1.03
C GLY A 40 2.29 -12.20 0.27
N PHE A 41 1.41 -11.29 0.71
CA PHE A 41 1.20 -10.01 0.02
C PHE A 41 2.26 -8.94 0.29
N GLY A 42 3.19 -9.17 1.23
CA GLY A 42 4.34 -8.28 1.48
C GLY A 42 4.53 -7.93 2.95
N CYS A 43 5.57 -7.13 3.23
CA CYS A 43 6.02 -6.87 4.60
C CYS A 43 5.46 -5.57 5.20
N SER A 44 4.91 -4.69 4.35
CA SER A 44 4.31 -3.41 4.75
C SER A 44 2.80 -3.37 4.45
N TYR A 45 2.04 -2.56 5.19
CA TYR A 45 0.60 -2.38 4.93
C TYR A 45 0.32 -1.90 3.51
N GLN A 46 1.08 -0.90 3.06
CA GLN A 46 0.85 -0.30 1.77
C GLN A 46 1.06 -1.32 0.66
N GLU A 47 2.20 -2.01 0.68
CA GLU A 47 2.52 -3.08 -0.26
C GLU A 47 1.48 -4.20 -0.22
N GLY A 48 1.15 -4.69 0.98
CA GLY A 48 0.19 -5.77 1.18
C GLY A 48 -1.18 -5.43 0.61
N ILE A 49 -1.70 -4.24 0.92
CA ILE A 49 -2.99 -3.79 0.39
C ILE A 49 -2.92 -3.62 -1.14
N THR A 50 -1.84 -3.04 -1.68
CA THR A 50 -1.73 -2.86 -3.14
C THR A 50 -1.65 -4.19 -3.89
N ASN A 51 -0.95 -5.19 -3.35
CA ASN A 51 -0.83 -6.51 -3.97
C ASN A 51 -2.14 -7.29 -3.88
N MET A 52 -2.81 -7.26 -2.72
CA MET A 52 -4.13 -7.86 -2.53
C MET A 52 -5.16 -7.24 -3.50
N LEU A 53 -5.16 -5.92 -3.66
CA LEU A 53 -6.06 -5.25 -4.61
C LEU A 53 -5.75 -5.60 -6.06
N ARG A 54 -4.46 -5.77 -6.41
CA ARG A 54 -4.05 -6.21 -7.75
C ARG A 54 -4.58 -7.61 -8.05
N GLU A 55 -4.35 -8.58 -7.16
CA GLU A 55 -4.84 -9.96 -7.35
C GLU A 55 -6.37 -10.01 -7.43
N LEU A 56 -7.06 -9.19 -6.63
CA LEU A 56 -8.51 -9.07 -6.69
C LEU A 56 -9.00 -8.54 -8.06
N LEU A 57 -8.30 -7.58 -8.67
CA LEU A 57 -8.65 -7.06 -9.98
C LEU A 57 -8.36 -8.08 -11.10
N GLU A 58 -7.20 -8.73 -11.03
CA GLU A 58 -6.77 -9.77 -11.97
C GLU A 58 -7.74 -10.97 -11.97
N SER A 59 -8.12 -11.46 -10.78
CA SER A 59 -9.07 -12.57 -10.62
C SER A 59 -10.47 -12.27 -11.15
N GLN A 60 -10.87 -10.99 -11.24
CA GLN A 60 -12.13 -10.58 -11.84
C GLN A 60 -12.07 -10.47 -13.37
N GLY A 61 -10.93 -10.78 -14.00
CA GLY A 61 -10.71 -10.55 -15.43
C GLY A 61 -10.81 -9.08 -15.82
N ARG A 62 -10.77 -8.18 -14.84
CA ARG A 62 -10.71 -6.74 -15.04
C ARG A 62 -9.24 -6.40 -15.17
N ASP A 63 -8.70 -6.64 -16.35
CA ASP A 63 -7.43 -6.03 -16.74
C ASP A 63 -7.64 -4.51 -16.65
N PRO A 64 -7.02 -3.83 -15.66
CA PRO A 64 -7.20 -2.40 -15.53
C PRO A 64 -6.44 -1.78 -16.70
N LYS A 65 -7.14 -1.60 -17.83
CA LYS A 65 -6.72 -0.73 -18.92
C LYS A 65 -6.61 0.68 -18.36
N LEU A 66 -5.44 0.98 -17.80
CA LEU A 66 -4.96 2.32 -17.49
C LEU A 66 -4.40 2.94 -18.77
#